data_AF-A0A7K2C503-F1
#
_entry.id   AF-A0A7K2C503-F1
#
_cell.length_a   1.000
_cell.length_b   1.000
_cell.length_c   1.000
_cell.angle_alpha   90.00
_cell.angle_beta   90.00
_cell.angle_gamma   90.00
#
_symmetry.space_group_name_H-M   'P 1'
#
loop_
_entity.id
_entity.type
_entity.pdbx_description
1 polymer ?
#
loop_
_entity_poly.entity_id
_entity_poly.type
_entity_poly.pdbx_seq_one_letter_code
_entity_poly.pdbx_strand_id
1 'polypeptide(L)' 'HRIGYGGGFYDTLFEHVDSFKLGMVIDDCLLENLPADPHDVPVNCIVTGSRTLYLDQQ' A
#
# COMPACT_ATOMS: atom_id res chain seq x y z
N HIS A 1 3.78 0.74 3.51
CA HIS A 1 2.58 0.83 4.39
C HIS A 1 1.64 1.90 3.85
N ARG A 2 0.36 1.90 4.25
CA ARG A 2 -0.66 2.84 3.76
C ARG A 2 -1.51 3.34 4.92
N ILE A 3 -2.01 4.56 4.86
CA ILE A 3 -3.00 5.06 5.83
C ILE A 3 -4.38 5.02 5.16
N GLY A 4 -5.25 4.16 5.67
CA GLY A 4 -6.68 4.14 5.30
C GLY A 4 -7.52 4.97 6.27
N TYR A 5 -8.85 4.88 6.12
CA TYR A 5 -9.82 5.55 7.00
C TYR A 5 -10.01 4.88 8.38
N GLY A 6 -9.12 3.97 8.78
CA GLY A 6 -9.18 3.28 10.09
C GLY A 6 -10.12 2.08 10.19
N GLY A 7 -10.71 1.62 9.07
CA GLY A 7 -11.67 0.51 9.05
C GLY A 7 -11.09 -0.89 8.81
N GLY A 8 -9.78 -1.04 8.56
CA GLY A 8 -9.13 -2.34 8.36
C GLY A 8 -9.57 -3.17 7.13
N PHE A 9 -10.54 -2.70 6.34
CA PHE A 9 -11.13 -3.45 5.23
C PHE A 9 -10.12 -4.02 4.23
N TYR A 10 -9.12 -3.22 3.87
CA TYR A 10 -8.11 -3.62 2.90
C TYR A 10 -7.06 -4.57 3.48
N ASP A 11 -6.75 -4.49 4.78
CA ASP A 11 -5.81 -5.43 5.41
C ASP A 11 -6.43 -6.82 5.46
N THR A 12 -7.69 -6.91 5.92
CA THR A 12 -8.46 -8.16 5.90
C THR A 12 -8.60 -8.71 4.49
N LEU A 13 -8.89 -7.86 3.48
CA LEU A 13 -8.96 -8.31 2.10
C LEU A 13 -7.61 -8.85 1.61
N PHE A 14 -6.53 -8.11 1.85
CA PHE A 14 -5.19 -8.43 1.35
C PHE A 14 -4.55 -9.65 2.00
N GLU A 15 -4.96 -10.02 3.22
CA GLU A 15 -4.59 -11.29 3.86
C GLU A 15 -5.17 -12.51 3.14
N HIS A 16 -6.33 -12.37 2.49
CA HIS A 16 -7.08 -13.50 1.89
C HIS A 16 -6.95 -13.60 0.37
N VAL A 17 -6.20 -12.69 -0.26
CA VAL A 17 -6.01 -12.68 -1.72
C VAL A 17 -4.52 -12.78 -2.09
N ASP A 18 -4.22 -13.79 -2.89
CA ASP A 18 -2.94 -13.94 -3.59
C ASP A 18 -3.05 -13.31 -4.98
N SER A 19 -3.08 -11.99 -5.00
CA SER A 19 -3.20 -11.20 -6.22
C SER A 19 -2.25 -10.00 -6.18
N PHE A 20 -1.95 -9.48 -7.37
CA PHE A 20 -1.13 -8.29 -7.49
C PHE A 20 -1.85 -7.07 -6.91
N LYS A 21 -1.25 -6.48 -5.87
CA LYS A 21 -1.77 -5.33 -5.12
C LYS A 21 -1.12 -4.05 -5.65
N LEU A 22 -1.91 -3.17 -6.25
CA LEU A 22 -1.47 -1.87 -6.76
C LEU A 22 -2.09 -0.74 -5.93
N GLY A 23 -1.25 0.09 -5.32
CA GLY A 23 -1.67 1.32 -4.65
C GLY A 23 -1.62 2.51 -5.61
N MET A 24 -2.69 3.31 -5.66
CA MET A 24 -2.69 4.59 -6.37
C MET A 24 -2.71 5.73 -5.37
N VAL A 25 -1.84 6.72 -5.57
CA VAL A 25 -1.71 7.86 -4.67
C VAL A 25 -1.25 9.09 -5.43
N ILE A 26 -1.71 10.28 -5.04
CA ILE A 26 -1.17 11.53 -5.59
C ILE A 26 0.26 11.75 -5.08
N ASP A 27 1.09 12.45 -5.86
CA ASP A 27 2.50 12.65 -5.53
C ASP A 27 2.72 13.23 -4.13
N ASP A 28 1.88 14.19 -3.71
CA ASP A 28 1.95 14.84 -2.39
C ASP A 28 1.61 13.91 -1.21
N CYS A 29 0.96 12.77 -1.49
CA CYS A 29 0.62 11.77 -0.48
C CYS A 29 1.60 10.59 -0.46
N LEU A 30 2.62 10.59 -1.33
CA LEU A 30 3.70 9.62 -1.27
C LEU A 30 4.76 10.09 -0.26
N LEU A 31 4.74 9.48 0.92
CA LEU A 31 5.66 9.79 2.01
C LEU A 31 6.76 8.73 2.12
N GLU A 32 7.97 9.16 2.46
CA GLU A 32 9.10 8.25 2.69
C GLU A 32 8.88 7.34 3.89
N ASN A 33 8.22 7.87 4.93
CA ASN A 33 7.96 7.16 6.18
C ASN A 33 6.50 7.30 6.57
N LEU A 34 5.89 6.17 6.91
CA LEU A 34 4.54 6.07 7.45
C LEU A 34 4.59 5.20 8.70
N PRO A 35 3.78 5.50 9.74
CA PRO A 35 3.55 4.54 10.80
C PRO A 35 3.00 3.26 10.19
N ALA A 36 3.53 2.14 10.66
CA ALA A 36 3.19 0.79 10.21
C ALA A 36 2.70 0.00 11.41
N ASP A 37 1.56 -0.66 11.27
CA ASP A 37 1.09 -1.63 12.26
C ASP A 37 1.51 -3.06 11.85
N PRO A 38 1.67 -3.99 12.81
CA PRO A 38 2.03 -5.38 12.51
C PRO A 38 1.06 -6.12 11.58
N HIS A 39 -0.15 -5.58 11.43
CA HIS A 39 -1.23 -6.14 10.62
C HIS A 39 -1.32 -5.50 9.22
N ASP A 40 -0.47 -4.53 8.90
CA ASP A 40 -0.51 -3.85 7.61
C ASP A 40 0.05 -4.76 6.51
N VAL A 41 -0.76 -5.03 5.49
CA VAL A 41 -0.31 -5.79 4.31
C VAL A 41 0.25 -4.83 3.25
N PRO A 42 1.51 -4.97 2.81
CA PRO A 42 2.09 -4.12 1.77
C PRO A 42 1.50 -4.42 0.39
N VAL A 43 1.52 -3.40 -0.47
CA VAL A 43 1.22 -3.54 -1.90
C VAL A 43 2.47 -3.97 -2.68
N ASN A 44 2.31 -4.49 -3.89
CA ASN A 44 3.42 -4.85 -4.78
C ASN A 44 3.93 -3.67 -5.59
N CYS A 45 3.09 -2.67 -5.83
CA CYS A 45 3.42 -1.52 -6.64
C CYS A 45 2.64 -0.28 -6.21
N ILE A 46 3.26 0.89 -6.36
CA ILE A 46 2.64 2.20 -6.15
C ILE A 46 2.71 2.99 -7.46
N VAL A 47 1.59 3.56 -7.89
CA VAL A 47 1.51 4.47 -9.03
C VAL A 47 1.10 5.85 -8.55
N THR A 48 1.86 6.85 -8.97
CA THR A 48 1.51 8.27 -8.81
C THR A 48 1.32 8.94 -10.16
N GLY A 49 0.93 10.23 -10.16
CA GLY A 49 0.81 11.01 -11.38
C GLY A 49 2.15 11.16 -12.13
N SER A 50 3.27 11.14 -11.40
CA SER A 50 4.61 11.33 -11.98
C SER A 50 5.42 10.05 -12.19
N ARG A 51 5.15 8.96 -11.47
CA ARG A 51 6.00 7.75 -11.51
C ARG A 51 5.31 6.46 -11.05
N THR A 52 5.96 5.34 -11.32
CA THR A 52 5.59 4.01 -10.84
C THR A 52 6.74 3.42 -10.03
N LEU A 53 6.44 2.87 -8.85
CA LEU A 53 7.39 2.26 -7.93
C LEU A 53 7.01 0.79 -7.70
N TYR A 54 7.91 -0.13 -8.02
CA TYR A 54 7.76 -1.54 -7.71
C TYR A 54 8.37 -1.83 -6.34
N LEU A 55 7.62 -2.51 -5.48
CA LEU A 55 8.04 -2.92 -4.15
C LEU A 55 8.34 -4.41 -4.21
N ASP A 56 9.63 -4.75 -4.37
CA ASP A 56 10.07 -6.14 -4.33
C ASP A 56 9.84 -6.70 -2.93
N GLN A 57 9.09 -7.80 -2.86
CA GLN A 57 8.88 -8.54 -1.61
C GLN A 57 9.96 -9.62 -1.54
N GLN A 58 11.00 -9.39 -0.73
CA GLN A 58 11.86 -10.49 -0.25
C GLN A 58 11.13 -11.31 0.81
#